data_AF-B9MSV0-F1
#
_entry.id   AF-B9MSV0-F1
#
_cell.length_a   1.000
_cell.length_b   1.000
_cell.length_c   1.000
_cell.angle_alpha   90.00
_cell.angle_beta   90.00
_cell.angle_gamma   90.00
#
_symmetry.space_group_name_H-M   'P 1'
#
loop_
_entity.id
_entity.type
_entity.pdbx_description
1 polymer ?
#
loop_
_entity_poly.entity_id
_entity_poly.type
_entity_poly.pdbx_seq_one_letter_code
_entity_poly.pdbx_strand_id
1 'polypeptide(L)'
;ICIIVNNAGVLVVYLIIMGDVMSGSAHHVGVFDQWLGIGLWDQRMLVILVVVVLFLAPLCVLERIESLSLTSAASVALAVVFVVVACVIAFFKLVEGKIETPRMGPDFGSKKAILDLLVVIPIMTNAYVCHFNVQPIYNELEGRTPQKMNRVGRITTAVCIVVYAFTAISGYLLFGQDTESDVLTNFDKDLGIRFSSALNYIVRVGYILHLVLVFPVVHFSLRQTVDALIFEGSAPLLESRKRSLGLTAVLLVLIYFGSTMIPNIWTAFKFTG
;
A
#
# COMPACT_ATOMS: atom_id res chain seq x y z
N ILE A 1 10.19 -6.23 18.10
CA ILE A 1 9.15 -5.19 18.42
C ILE A 1 9.01 -4.18 17.27
N CYS A 2 10.05 -3.44 16.86
CA CYS A 2 9.93 -2.43 15.78
C CYS A 2 9.36 -2.98 14.46
N ILE A 3 9.79 -4.17 14.04
CA ILE A 3 9.25 -4.85 12.84
C ILE A 3 7.74 -5.12 12.96
N ILE A 4 7.26 -5.48 14.15
CA ILE A 4 5.83 -5.73 14.41
C ILE A 4 5.04 -4.43 14.26
N VAL A 5 5.53 -3.35 14.87
CA VAL A 5 4.90 -2.02 14.79
C VAL A 5 4.85 -1.52 13.35
N ASN A 6 5.97 -1.64 12.63
CA ASN A 6 6.06 -1.24 11.22
C ASN A 6 5.09 -2.03 10.34
N ASN A 7 5.13 -3.37 10.39
CA ASN A 7 4.26 -4.22 9.57
C ASN A 7 2.78 -4.04 9.91
N ALA A 8 2.43 -3.96 11.20
CA ALA A 8 1.05 -3.68 11.61
C ALA A 8 0.60 -2.31 11.10
N GLY A 9 1.45 -1.29 11.20
CA GLY A 9 1.18 0.04 10.69
C GLY A 9 0.96 0.09 9.17
N VAL A 10 1.81 -0.59 8.39
CA VAL A 10 1.65 -0.71 6.93
C VAL A 10 0.33 -1.41 6.57
N LEU A 11 -0.02 -2.50 7.26
CA LEU A 11 -1.30 -3.20 7.04
C LEU A 11 -2.50 -2.31 7.40
N VAL A 12 -2.39 -1.51 8.47
CA VAL A 12 -3.40 -0.50 8.81
C VAL A 12 -3.54 0.52 7.68
N VAL A 13 -2.42 1.05 7.16
CA VAL A 13 -2.42 1.98 6.01
C VAL A 13 -3.10 1.36 4.80
N TYR A 14 -2.82 0.10 4.47
CA TYR A 14 -3.48 -0.58 3.35
C TYR A 14 -5.00 -0.66 3.52
N LEU A 15 -5.49 -0.94 4.73
CA LEU A 15 -6.94 -0.92 5.00
C LEU A 15 -7.52 0.50 4.87
N ILE A 16 -6.80 1.54 5.29
CA ILE A 16 -7.23 2.93 5.14
C ILE A 16 -7.36 3.29 3.66
N ILE A 17 -6.33 3.03 2.85
CA ILE A 17 -6.36 3.30 1.39
C ILE A 17 -7.52 2.54 0.73
N MET A 18 -7.68 1.24 1.06
CA MET A 18 -8.79 0.46 0.51
C MET A 18 -10.15 1.04 0.91
N GLY A 19 -10.32 1.43 2.17
CA GLY A 19 -11.51 2.11 2.65
C GLY A 19 -11.78 3.40 1.89
N ASP A 20 -10.82 4.33 1.90
CA ASP A 20 -10.97 5.67 1.32
C ASP A 20 -11.25 5.62 -0.19
N VAL A 21 -10.57 4.74 -0.93
CA VAL A 21 -10.79 4.59 -2.38
C VAL A 21 -12.12 3.89 -2.67
N MET A 22 -12.58 2.95 -1.85
CA MET A 22 -13.82 2.20 -2.11
C MET A 22 -15.08 2.94 -1.64
N SER A 23 -15.10 3.44 -0.40
CA SER A 23 -16.25 4.17 0.17
C SER A 23 -16.30 5.64 -0.24
N GLY A 24 -15.16 6.23 -0.63
CA GLY A 24 -15.09 7.68 -0.81
C GLY A 24 -15.03 8.43 0.52
N SER A 25 -15.06 9.77 0.44
CA SER A 25 -15.14 10.69 1.58
C SER A 25 -16.00 11.90 1.22
N ALA A 26 -16.24 12.81 2.16
CA ALA A 26 -16.99 14.06 1.91
C ALA A 26 -16.44 14.90 0.74
N HIS A 27 -15.16 14.71 0.38
CA HIS A 27 -14.51 15.42 -0.73
C HIS A 27 -14.25 14.54 -1.96
N HIS A 28 -14.51 13.23 -1.88
CA HIS A 28 -14.17 12.27 -2.93
C HIS A 28 -15.24 11.21 -3.17
N VAL A 29 -15.56 10.93 -4.43
CA VAL A 29 -16.58 9.93 -4.77
C VAL A 29 -15.97 8.52 -4.71
N GLY A 30 -16.55 7.63 -3.92
CA GLY A 30 -16.12 6.23 -3.80
C GLY A 30 -16.32 5.41 -5.07
N VAL A 31 -15.55 4.32 -5.24
CA VAL A 31 -15.80 3.36 -6.33
C VAL A 31 -17.20 2.73 -6.19
N PHE A 32 -17.63 2.46 -4.95
CA PHE A 32 -18.95 1.90 -4.69
C PHE A 32 -20.08 2.90 -4.92
N ASP A 33 -19.87 4.20 -4.65
CA ASP A 33 -20.87 5.21 -4.99
C ASP A 33 -21.09 5.31 -6.51
N GLN A 34 -20.00 5.22 -7.29
CA GLN A 34 -20.08 5.23 -8.75
C GLN A 34 -20.81 4.01 -9.32
N TRP A 35 -20.72 2.85 -8.64
CA TRP A 35 -21.26 1.60 -9.14
C TRP A 35 -22.65 1.24 -8.61
N LEU A 36 -22.87 1.44 -7.31
CA LEU A 36 -24.07 1.01 -6.57
C LEU A 36 -24.95 2.17 -6.12
N GLY A 37 -24.47 3.43 -6.27
CA GLY A 37 -25.13 4.61 -5.74
C GLY A 37 -24.96 4.78 -4.23
N ILE A 38 -25.56 5.85 -3.69
CA ILE A 38 -25.49 6.21 -2.27
C ILE A 38 -26.20 5.12 -1.44
N GLY A 39 -25.49 4.52 -0.49
CA GLY A 39 -26.02 3.43 0.34
C GLY A 39 -25.14 3.10 1.54
N LEU A 40 -25.30 1.89 2.10
CA LEU A 40 -24.55 1.43 3.26
C LEU A 40 -23.02 1.37 3.04
N TRP A 41 -22.58 1.43 1.78
CA TRP A 41 -21.18 1.39 1.35
C TRP A 41 -20.44 2.72 1.53
N ASP A 42 -21.14 3.81 1.87
CA ASP A 42 -20.54 5.11 2.25
C ASP A 42 -19.84 5.00 3.63
N GLN A 43 -20.26 4.05 4.46
CA GLN A 43 -19.60 3.80 5.74
C GLN A 43 -18.28 3.06 5.55
N ARG A 44 -17.18 3.82 5.56
CA ARG A 44 -15.79 3.30 5.51
C ARG A 44 -15.57 2.09 6.43
N MET A 45 -16.08 2.12 7.67
CA MET A 45 -15.91 1.02 8.64
C MET A 45 -16.55 -0.29 8.15
N LEU A 46 -17.70 -0.23 7.47
CA LEU A 46 -18.38 -1.40 6.92
C LEU A 46 -17.64 -1.92 5.69
N VAL A 47 -17.19 -1.04 4.80
CA VAL A 47 -16.45 -1.43 3.60
C VAL A 47 -15.16 -2.15 3.96
N ILE A 48 -14.37 -1.60 4.90
CA ILE A 48 -13.14 -2.25 5.37
C ILE A 48 -13.47 -3.61 5.99
N LEU A 49 -14.55 -3.74 6.77
CA LEU A 49 -14.95 -5.01 7.38
C LEU A 49 -15.27 -6.06 6.31
N VAL A 50 -16.05 -5.69 5.29
CA VAL A 50 -16.40 -6.57 4.18
C VAL A 50 -15.14 -7.03 3.43
N VAL A 51 -14.21 -6.11 3.14
CA VAL A 51 -12.94 -6.43 2.48
C VAL A 51 -12.11 -7.39 3.32
N VAL A 52 -12.00 -7.13 4.63
CA VAL A 52 -11.26 -8.00 5.56
C VAL A 52 -11.86 -9.39 5.61
N VAL A 53 -13.18 -9.52 5.75
CA VAL A 53 -13.84 -10.82 5.92
C VAL A 53 -13.89 -11.62 4.62
N LEU A 54 -14.23 -10.98 3.49
CA LEU A 54 -14.47 -11.69 2.22
C LEU A 54 -13.20 -11.94 1.41
N PHE A 55 -12.22 -11.04 1.47
CA PHE A 55 -11.03 -11.10 0.62
C PHE A 55 -9.76 -11.35 1.44
N LEU A 56 -9.49 -10.54 2.46
CA LEU A 56 -8.19 -10.60 3.15
C LEU A 56 -8.07 -11.80 4.08
N ALA A 57 -9.10 -12.14 4.85
CA ALA A 57 -9.11 -13.27 5.76
C ALA A 57 -8.82 -14.60 5.05
N PRO A 58 -9.51 -14.99 3.95
CA PRO A 58 -9.21 -16.24 3.26
C PRO A 58 -7.79 -16.25 2.69
N LEU A 59 -7.30 -15.11 2.17
CA LEU A 59 -5.93 -15.00 1.65
C LEU A 59 -4.86 -15.08 2.75
N CYS A 60 -5.09 -14.47 3.91
CA CYS A 60 -4.15 -14.46 5.05
C CYS A 60 -4.09 -15.79 5.81
N VAL A 61 -5.08 -16.67 5.61
CA VAL A 61 -5.09 -18.04 6.16
C VAL A 61 -4.13 -18.95 5.39
N LEU A 62 -3.72 -18.61 4.16
CA LEU A 62 -2.77 -19.38 3.40
C LEU A 62 -1.42 -19.48 4.14
N GLU A 63 -0.91 -20.71 4.29
CA GLU A 63 0.25 -21.01 5.14
C GLU A 63 1.58 -21.00 4.38
N ARG A 64 1.57 -20.94 3.04
CA ARG A 64 2.77 -20.99 2.19
C ARG A 64 2.95 -19.72 1.36
N ILE A 65 4.14 -19.11 1.43
CA ILE A 65 4.57 -18.01 0.54
C ILE A 65 4.60 -18.46 -0.93
N GLU A 66 4.87 -19.73 -1.20
CA GLU A 66 4.90 -20.26 -2.57
C GLU A 66 3.55 -20.09 -3.29
N SER A 67 2.42 -20.26 -2.59
CA SER A 67 1.09 -19.94 -3.11
C SER A 67 0.87 -18.44 -3.29
N LEU A 68 1.60 -17.61 -2.53
CA LEU A 68 1.60 -16.16 -2.64
C LEU A 68 2.54 -15.61 -3.73
N SER A 69 3.44 -16.44 -4.29
CA SER A 69 4.40 -16.00 -5.32
C SER A 69 3.73 -15.51 -6.60
N LEU A 70 2.64 -16.17 -7.02
CA LEU A 70 1.83 -15.73 -8.15
C LEU A 70 1.10 -14.42 -7.82
N THR A 71 0.54 -14.33 -6.61
CA THR A 71 -0.18 -13.12 -6.17
C THR A 71 0.75 -11.92 -6.02
N SER A 72 1.98 -12.13 -5.54
CA SER A 72 2.98 -11.07 -5.38
C SER A 72 3.48 -10.59 -6.73
N ALA A 73 3.78 -11.51 -7.66
CA ALA A 73 4.14 -11.19 -9.04
C ALA A 73 3.01 -10.41 -9.76
N ALA A 74 1.76 -10.86 -9.61
CA ALA A 74 0.59 -10.16 -10.13
C ALA A 74 0.45 -8.75 -9.51
N SER A 75 0.68 -8.59 -8.20
CA SER A 75 0.64 -7.28 -7.55
C SER A 75 1.72 -6.34 -8.12
N VAL A 76 2.95 -6.83 -8.36
CA VAL A 76 4.03 -6.02 -8.92
C VAL A 76 3.68 -5.60 -10.35
N ALA A 77 3.12 -6.50 -11.16
CA ALA A 77 2.65 -6.18 -12.51
C ALA A 77 1.57 -5.09 -12.48
N LEU A 78 0.58 -5.17 -11.58
CA LEU A 78 -0.44 -4.14 -11.40
C LEU A 78 0.16 -2.78 -11.00
N ALA A 79 1.15 -2.77 -10.10
CA ALA A 79 1.84 -1.54 -9.72
C ALA A 79 2.60 -0.90 -10.90
N VAL A 80 3.27 -1.71 -11.72
CA VAL A 80 3.95 -1.21 -12.93
C VAL A 80 2.94 -0.68 -13.94
N VAL A 81 1.82 -1.36 -14.16
CA VAL A 81 0.74 -0.89 -15.04
C VAL A 81 0.20 0.45 -14.56
N PHE A 82 -0.03 0.61 -13.26
CA PHE A 82 -0.44 1.88 -12.67
C PHE A 82 0.54 3.01 -13.00
N VAL A 83 1.84 2.80 -12.78
CA VAL A 83 2.88 3.81 -13.09
C VAL A 83 2.91 4.15 -14.57
N VAL A 84 2.82 3.14 -15.45
CA VAL A 84 2.79 3.37 -16.90
C VAL A 84 1.57 4.21 -17.28
N VAL A 85 0.39 3.88 -16.78
CA VAL A 85 -0.85 4.64 -17.06
C VAL A 85 -0.72 6.08 -16.55
N ALA A 86 -0.26 6.28 -15.32
CA ALA A 86 -0.06 7.61 -14.74
C ALA A 86 0.93 8.45 -15.55
N CYS A 87 2.07 7.87 -15.95
CA CYS A 87 3.06 8.53 -16.79
C CYS A 87 2.50 8.90 -18.17
N VAL A 88 1.73 8.01 -18.80
CA VAL A 88 1.11 8.27 -20.10
C VAL A 88 0.11 9.43 -20.01
N ILE A 89 -0.75 9.45 -18.98
CA ILE A 89 -1.69 10.55 -18.78
C ILE A 89 -0.95 11.86 -18.52
N ALA A 90 0.07 11.84 -17.66
CA ALA A 90 0.89 13.02 -17.38
C ALA A 90 1.56 13.55 -18.66
N PHE A 91 2.09 12.65 -19.50
CA PHE A 91 2.69 13.02 -20.79
C PHE A 91 1.68 13.68 -21.73
N PHE A 92 0.47 13.13 -21.88
CA PHE A 92 -0.57 13.74 -22.70
C PHE A 92 -0.98 15.13 -22.18
N LYS A 93 -1.19 15.29 -20.87
CA LYS A 93 -1.52 16.59 -20.29
C LYS A 93 -0.37 17.60 -20.47
N LEU A 94 0.88 17.14 -20.42
CA LEU A 94 2.07 17.95 -20.65
C LEU A 94 2.12 18.46 -22.10
N VAL A 95 1.91 17.57 -23.08
CA VAL A 95 1.91 17.91 -24.51
C VAL A 95 0.76 18.84 -24.87
N GLU A 96 -0.40 18.67 -24.24
CA GLU A 96 -1.56 19.55 -24.43
C GLU A 96 -1.42 20.90 -23.71
N GLY A 97 -0.35 21.12 -22.93
CA GLY A 97 -0.13 22.36 -22.19
C GLY A 97 -1.13 22.59 -21.06
N LYS A 98 -1.80 21.54 -20.58
CA LYS A 98 -2.81 21.59 -19.50
C LYS A 98 -2.23 21.42 -18.10
N ILE A 99 -0.90 21.31 -17.98
CA ILE A 99 -0.22 21.16 -16.70
C ILE A 99 0.07 22.54 -16.12
N GLU A 100 -0.42 22.77 -14.91
CA GLU A 100 -0.03 23.93 -14.11
C GLU A 100 1.47 23.87 -13.82
N THR A 101 2.14 25.03 -13.80
CA THR A 101 3.58 25.09 -13.59
C THR A 101 3.94 24.50 -12.22
N PRO A 102 4.65 23.35 -12.17
CA PRO A 102 4.92 22.67 -10.91
C PRO A 102 5.90 23.51 -10.07
N ARG A 103 5.70 23.53 -8.74
CA ARG A 103 6.71 24.12 -7.85
C ARG A 103 7.97 23.29 -7.92
N MET A 104 9.09 23.94 -8.26
CA MET A 104 10.40 23.29 -8.48
C MET A 104 11.17 23.03 -7.18
N GLY A 105 10.66 23.49 -6.03
CA GLY A 105 11.32 23.33 -4.75
C GLY A 105 10.36 23.41 -3.57
N PRO A 106 10.76 22.88 -2.40
CA PRO A 106 9.96 22.91 -1.18
C PRO A 106 9.77 24.34 -0.65
N ASP A 107 8.64 24.56 0.00
CA ASP A 107 8.31 25.84 0.63
C ASP A 107 8.94 25.91 2.03
N PHE A 108 9.84 26.87 2.23
CA PHE A 108 10.45 27.15 3.54
C PHE A 108 9.85 28.38 4.24
N GLY A 109 8.76 28.93 3.69
CA GLY A 109 8.16 30.17 4.18
C GLY A 109 7.49 30.07 5.55
N SER A 110 7.25 28.86 6.07
CA SER A 110 6.62 28.66 7.38
C SER A 110 7.26 27.54 8.20
N LYS A 111 7.21 27.68 9.53
CA LYS A 111 7.63 26.61 10.48
C LYS A 111 6.85 25.32 10.27
N LYS A 112 5.57 25.43 9.89
CA LYS A 112 4.71 24.27 9.59
C LYS A 112 5.24 23.51 8.38
N ALA A 113 5.58 24.19 7.29
CA ALA A 113 6.12 23.56 6.08
C ALA A 113 7.45 22.84 6.34
N ILE A 114 8.30 23.39 7.21
CA ILE A 114 9.55 22.73 7.64
C ILE A 114 9.25 21.46 8.45
N LEU A 115 8.27 21.51 9.38
CA LEU A 115 7.87 20.32 10.15
C LEU A 115 7.25 19.25 9.25
N ASP A 116 6.45 19.64 8.25
CA ASP A 116 5.88 18.72 7.28
C ASP A 116 6.98 18.09 6.39
N LEU A 117 8.04 18.83 6.06
CA LEU A 117 9.21 18.29 5.36
C LEU A 117 9.94 17.23 6.20
N LEU A 118 10.00 17.39 7.53
CA LEU A 118 10.61 16.38 8.41
C LEU A 118 9.84 15.06 8.42
N VAL A 119 8.52 15.09 8.18
CA VAL A 119 7.68 13.88 8.06
C VAL A 119 8.01 13.07 6.79
N VAL A 120 8.64 13.69 5.79
CA VAL A 120 9.09 12.97 4.59
C VAL A 120 10.17 11.94 4.92
N ILE A 121 11.01 12.19 5.93
CA ILE A 121 12.09 11.27 6.33
C ILE A 121 11.54 9.90 6.75
N PRO A 122 10.63 9.77 7.75
CA PRO A 122 10.06 8.49 8.11
C PRO A 122 9.24 7.86 6.98
N ILE A 123 8.54 8.65 6.14
CA ILE A 123 7.83 8.10 4.96
C ILE A 123 8.82 7.44 3.99
N MET A 124 9.92 8.13 3.66
CA MET A 124 10.93 7.63 2.74
C MET A 124 11.69 6.45 3.34
N THR A 125 12.04 6.49 4.62
CA THR A 125 12.64 5.34 5.32
C THR A 125 11.71 4.15 5.23
N ASN A 126 10.43 4.31 5.61
CA ASN A 126 9.43 3.25 5.56
C ASN A 126 9.26 2.67 4.14
N ALA A 127 9.28 3.49 3.10
CA ALA A 127 9.15 3.04 1.71
C ALA A 127 10.28 2.07 1.27
N TYR A 128 11.47 2.17 1.85
CA TYR A 128 12.60 1.29 1.55
C TYR A 128 12.82 0.19 2.60
N VAL A 129 11.92 0.04 3.58
CA VAL A 129 12.00 -1.02 4.59
C VAL A 129 11.55 -2.35 3.99
N CYS A 130 12.53 -3.21 3.67
CA CYS A 130 12.30 -4.58 3.22
C CYS A 130 13.08 -5.63 4.03
N HIS A 131 13.88 -5.17 5.00
CA HIS A 131 14.86 -6.00 5.73
C HIS A 131 14.22 -7.14 6.53
N PHE A 132 12.99 -6.98 7.01
CA PHE A 132 12.27 -8.02 7.75
C PHE A 132 11.87 -9.22 6.86
N ASN A 133 11.80 -9.03 5.54
CA ASN A 133 11.51 -10.10 4.58
C ASN A 133 12.78 -10.78 4.05
N VAL A 134 13.97 -10.26 4.36
CA VAL A 134 15.24 -10.80 3.84
C VAL A 134 15.43 -12.25 4.25
N GLN A 135 15.15 -12.60 5.52
CA GLN A 135 15.35 -13.96 6.01
C GLN A 135 14.36 -14.97 5.40
N PRO A 136 13.03 -14.70 5.36
CA PRO A 136 12.09 -15.54 4.62
C PRO A 136 12.48 -15.73 3.14
N ILE A 137 12.80 -14.65 2.43
CA ILE A 137 13.19 -14.70 1.01
C ILE A 137 14.48 -15.51 0.82
N TYR A 138 15.47 -15.33 1.70
CA TYR A 138 16.73 -16.05 1.64
C TYR A 138 16.54 -17.57 1.81
N ASN A 139 15.61 -17.98 2.67
CA ASN A 139 15.29 -19.39 2.90
C ASN A 139 14.62 -20.05 1.68
N GLU A 140 13.91 -19.28 0.86
CA GLU A 140 13.24 -19.76 -0.36
C GLU A 140 14.10 -19.63 -1.63
N LEU A 141 15.26 -18.97 -1.54
CA LEU A 141 16.13 -18.72 -2.68
C LEU A 141 16.80 -20.01 -3.19
N GLU A 142 16.60 -20.33 -4.46
CA GLU A 142 17.22 -21.50 -5.10
C GLU A 142 18.76 -21.40 -5.13
N GLY A 143 19.41 -22.39 -4.52
CA GLY A 143 20.86 -22.40 -4.33
C GLY A 143 21.34 -21.18 -3.53
N ARG A 144 20.76 -20.99 -2.33
CA ARG A 144 20.99 -19.84 -1.44
C ARG A 144 22.48 -19.55 -1.22
N THR A 145 22.89 -18.32 -1.55
CA THR A 145 24.21 -17.78 -1.19
C THR A 145 24.08 -16.30 -0.82
N PRO A 146 24.90 -15.77 0.10
CA PRO A 146 24.87 -14.35 0.45
C PRO A 146 25.06 -13.43 -0.76
N GLN A 147 25.90 -13.83 -1.73
CA GLN A 147 26.17 -13.08 -2.95
C GLN A 147 24.92 -12.96 -3.83
N LYS A 148 24.13 -14.04 -3.97
CA LYS A 148 22.86 -13.99 -4.69
C LYS A 148 21.85 -13.09 -4.00
N MET A 149 21.73 -13.18 -2.67
CA MET A 149 20.81 -12.33 -1.91
C MET A 149 21.17 -10.84 -2.02
N ASN A 150 22.47 -10.50 -1.95
CA ASN A 150 22.94 -9.13 -2.16
C ASN A 150 22.63 -8.61 -3.58
N ARG A 151 22.72 -9.48 -4.60
CA ARG A 151 22.33 -9.14 -5.97
C ARG A 151 20.83 -8.88 -6.07
N VAL A 152 20.00 -9.73 -5.46
CA VAL A 152 18.53 -9.55 -5.40
C VAL A 152 18.19 -8.21 -4.74
N GLY A 153 18.80 -7.91 -3.59
CA GLY A 153 18.60 -6.65 -2.88
C GLY A 153 18.93 -5.43 -3.75
N ARG A 154 20.12 -5.39 -4.36
CA ARG A 154 20.55 -4.28 -5.23
C ARG A 154 19.61 -4.05 -6.42
N ILE A 155 19.22 -5.12 -7.12
CA ILE A 155 18.33 -5.01 -8.28
C ILE A 155 16.96 -4.49 -7.83
N THR A 156 16.42 -5.05 -6.75
CA THR A 156 15.12 -4.65 -6.20
C THR A 156 15.14 -3.19 -5.77
N THR A 157 16.17 -2.74 -5.06
CA THR A 157 16.30 -1.32 -4.67
C THR A 157 16.35 -0.40 -5.89
N ALA A 158 17.12 -0.74 -6.93
CA ALA A 158 17.18 0.06 -8.15
C ALA A 158 15.82 0.15 -8.85
N VAL A 159 15.09 -0.97 -8.94
CA VAL A 159 13.73 -1.00 -9.49
C VAL A 159 12.78 -0.13 -8.66
N CYS A 160 12.81 -0.25 -7.32
CA CYS A 160 12.00 0.58 -6.42
C CYS A 160 12.26 2.08 -6.60
N ILE A 161 13.54 2.49 -6.70
CA ILE A 161 13.89 3.90 -6.95
C ILE A 161 13.23 4.41 -8.23
N VAL A 162 13.32 3.64 -9.32
CA VAL A 162 12.73 4.00 -10.62
C VAL A 162 11.22 4.10 -10.51
N VAL A 163 10.56 3.09 -9.95
CA VAL A 163 9.09 3.05 -9.79
C VAL A 163 8.60 4.21 -8.92
N TYR A 164 9.25 4.47 -7.79
CA TYR A 164 8.87 5.57 -6.89
C TYR A 164 9.10 6.94 -7.52
N ALA A 165 10.22 7.14 -8.23
CA ALA A 165 10.48 8.39 -8.94
C ALA A 165 9.42 8.66 -10.02
N PHE A 166 9.10 7.69 -10.87
CA PHE A 166 8.07 7.85 -11.89
C PHE A 166 6.68 8.06 -11.29
N THR A 167 6.35 7.36 -10.20
CA THR A 167 5.09 7.57 -9.48
C THR A 167 4.98 8.99 -8.93
N ALA A 168 6.02 9.47 -8.23
CA ALA A 168 6.03 10.81 -7.64
C ALA A 168 5.97 11.90 -8.72
N ILE A 169 6.77 11.78 -9.78
CA ILE A 169 6.81 12.75 -10.87
C ILE A 169 5.46 12.80 -11.60
N SER A 170 4.92 11.65 -12.01
CA SER A 170 3.65 11.61 -12.73
C SER A 170 2.48 12.07 -11.86
N GLY A 171 2.38 11.61 -10.61
CA GLY A 171 1.35 12.05 -9.67
C GLY A 171 1.37 13.56 -9.45
N TYR A 172 2.55 14.13 -9.19
CA TYR A 172 2.67 15.57 -8.98
C TYR A 172 2.41 16.38 -10.26
N LEU A 173 2.78 15.89 -11.44
CA LEU A 173 2.44 16.54 -12.71
C LEU A 173 0.93 16.50 -13.02
N LEU A 174 0.22 15.46 -12.56
CA LEU A 174 -1.21 15.31 -12.78
C LEU A 174 -2.06 16.22 -11.89
N PHE A 175 -1.65 16.39 -10.62
CA PHE A 175 -2.46 17.02 -9.57
C PHE A 175 -1.84 18.28 -8.96
N GLY A 176 -0.54 18.53 -9.14
CA GLY A 176 0.12 19.75 -8.68
C GLY A 176 -0.06 20.00 -7.19
N GLN A 177 -0.55 21.20 -6.83
CA GLN A 177 -0.80 21.57 -5.43
C GLN A 177 -1.99 20.84 -4.81
N ASP A 178 -2.88 20.26 -5.62
CA ASP A 178 -4.06 19.51 -5.16
C ASP A 178 -3.73 18.03 -4.89
N THR A 179 -2.45 17.65 -4.86
CA THR A 179 -2.02 16.29 -4.55
C THR A 179 -2.40 15.95 -3.11
N GLU A 180 -3.28 14.95 -2.95
CA GLU A 180 -3.70 14.46 -1.64
C GLU A 180 -2.63 13.58 -1.01
N SER A 181 -2.75 13.35 0.30
CA SER A 181 -1.86 12.42 1.02
C SER A 181 -1.91 11.02 0.41
N ASP A 182 -3.09 10.60 -0.02
CA ASP A 182 -3.31 9.42 -0.87
C ASP A 182 -3.61 9.86 -2.30
N VAL A 183 -2.61 9.80 -3.17
CA VAL A 183 -2.76 10.20 -4.58
C VAL A 183 -3.84 9.41 -5.33
N LEU A 184 -4.24 8.23 -4.86
CA LEU A 184 -5.30 7.44 -5.50
C LEU A 184 -6.67 8.08 -5.32
N THR A 185 -6.86 8.82 -4.23
CA THR A 185 -8.10 9.59 -4.01
C THR A 185 -8.25 10.73 -5.02
N ASN A 186 -7.15 11.25 -5.57
CA ASN A 186 -7.21 12.25 -6.64
C ASN A 186 -7.73 11.70 -7.99
N PHE A 187 -7.65 10.38 -8.21
CA PHE A 187 -8.18 9.73 -9.42
C PHE A 187 -9.71 9.58 -9.39
N ASP A 188 -10.43 10.40 -8.65
CA ASP A 188 -11.88 10.57 -8.77
C ASP A 188 -12.27 11.84 -9.56
N LYS A 189 -11.32 12.76 -9.74
CA LYS A 189 -11.50 14.04 -10.45
C LYS A 189 -11.37 13.88 -11.97
N ASP A 190 -11.95 14.80 -12.73
CA ASP A 190 -11.72 14.85 -14.18
C ASP A 190 -10.25 15.21 -14.47
N LEU A 191 -9.55 14.29 -15.12
CA LEU A 191 -8.18 14.43 -15.56
C LEU A 191 -8.06 15.32 -16.81
N GLY A 192 -9.16 15.75 -17.42
CA GLY A 192 -9.17 16.64 -18.58
C GLY A 192 -8.83 15.93 -19.90
N ILE A 193 -9.03 14.61 -19.95
CA ILE A 193 -8.81 13.73 -21.10
C ILE A 193 -10.08 12.93 -21.45
N ARG A 194 -10.24 12.56 -22.72
CA ARG A 194 -11.47 11.92 -23.25
C ARG A 194 -11.93 10.67 -22.49
N PHE A 195 -10.99 9.89 -21.96
CA PHE A 195 -11.28 8.65 -21.23
C PHE A 195 -11.03 8.77 -19.71
N SER A 196 -11.08 9.99 -19.15
CA SER A 196 -10.73 10.24 -17.75
C SER A 196 -11.47 9.33 -16.78
N SER A 197 -12.81 9.30 -16.85
CA SER A 197 -13.62 8.51 -15.91
C SER A 197 -13.30 7.01 -15.96
N ALA A 198 -13.06 6.45 -17.15
CA ALA A 198 -12.72 5.05 -17.30
C ALA A 198 -11.31 4.73 -16.77
N LEU A 199 -10.33 5.59 -17.06
CA LEU A 199 -8.96 5.42 -16.59
C LEU A 199 -8.86 5.57 -15.07
N ASN A 200 -9.53 6.56 -14.51
CA ASN A 200 -9.70 6.74 -13.07
C ASN A 200 -10.22 5.47 -12.38
N TYR A 201 -11.30 4.91 -12.92
CA TYR A 201 -11.88 3.69 -12.40
C TYR A 201 -10.91 2.51 -12.49
N ILE A 202 -10.26 2.31 -13.64
CA ILE A 202 -9.27 1.23 -13.84
C ILE A 202 -8.10 1.37 -12.86
N VAL A 203 -7.57 2.58 -12.68
CA VAL A 203 -6.48 2.87 -11.74
C VAL A 203 -6.89 2.54 -10.31
N ARG A 204 -8.06 3.02 -9.87
CA ARG A 204 -8.56 2.80 -8.51
C ARG A 204 -8.79 1.31 -8.24
N VAL A 205 -9.55 0.63 -9.09
CA VAL A 205 -9.83 -0.81 -8.93
C VAL A 205 -8.56 -1.65 -9.05
N GLY A 206 -7.68 -1.32 -10.01
CA GLY A 206 -6.40 -2.00 -10.19
C GLY A 206 -5.50 -1.89 -8.97
N TYR A 207 -5.46 -0.71 -8.34
CA TYR A 207 -4.66 -0.51 -7.12
C TYR A 207 -5.29 -1.16 -5.89
N ILE A 208 -6.62 -1.19 -5.77
CA ILE A 208 -7.31 -1.98 -4.73
C ILE A 208 -6.94 -3.46 -4.87
N LEU A 209 -6.99 -4.00 -6.08
CA LEU A 209 -6.58 -5.38 -6.34
C LEU A 209 -5.11 -5.60 -5.98
N HIS A 210 -4.22 -4.66 -6.34
CA HIS A 210 -2.82 -4.69 -5.93
C HIS A 210 -2.68 -4.80 -4.39
N LEU A 211 -3.40 -3.96 -3.64
CA LEU A 211 -3.37 -3.96 -2.17
C LEU A 211 -3.91 -5.27 -1.57
N VAL A 212 -5.01 -5.80 -2.12
CA VAL A 212 -5.56 -7.10 -1.69
C VAL A 212 -4.56 -8.24 -1.89
N LEU A 213 -3.75 -8.20 -2.95
CA LEU A 213 -2.75 -9.23 -3.25
C LEU A 213 -1.45 -9.09 -2.43
N VAL A 214 -1.05 -7.86 -2.08
CA VAL A 214 0.18 -7.64 -1.28
C VAL A 214 -0.05 -7.75 0.22
N PHE A 215 -1.27 -7.47 0.70
CA PHE A 215 -1.63 -7.51 2.12
C PHE A 215 -1.28 -8.85 2.81
N PRO A 216 -1.59 -10.03 2.25
CA PRO A 216 -1.29 -11.32 2.88
C PRO A 216 0.21 -11.55 3.05
N VAL A 217 1.04 -11.01 2.16
CA VAL A 217 2.51 -11.16 2.24
C VAL A 217 3.07 -10.42 3.45
N VAL A 218 2.64 -9.17 3.67
CA VAL A 218 3.06 -8.39 4.84
C VAL A 218 2.47 -8.97 6.12
N HIS A 219 1.21 -9.42 6.08
CA HIS A 219 0.56 -10.08 7.20
C HIS A 219 1.26 -11.39 7.59
N PHE A 220 1.72 -12.17 6.61
CA PHE A 220 2.49 -13.39 6.85
C PHE A 220 3.76 -13.09 7.65
N SER A 221 4.53 -12.08 7.24
CA SER A 221 5.76 -11.66 7.94
C SER A 221 5.47 -11.12 9.35
N LEU A 222 4.37 -10.38 9.52
CA LEU A 222 3.90 -9.94 10.83
C LEU A 222 3.59 -11.13 11.74
N ARG A 223 2.81 -12.10 11.25
CA ARG A 223 2.44 -13.31 11.98
C ARG A 223 3.67 -14.11 12.42
N GLN A 224 4.65 -14.29 11.53
CA GLN A 224 5.90 -14.98 11.86
C GLN A 224 6.70 -14.23 12.93
N THR A 225 6.80 -12.91 12.81
CA THR A 225 7.56 -12.10 13.78
C THR A 225 6.90 -12.08 15.16
N VAL A 226 5.56 -12.03 15.20
CA VAL A 226 4.78 -12.09 16.45
C VAL A 226 4.89 -13.46 17.10
N ASP A 227 4.77 -14.54 16.33
CA ASP A 227 4.93 -15.89 16.88
C ASP A 227 6.33 -16.11 17.44
N ALA A 228 7.37 -15.72 16.69
CA ALA A 228 8.75 -15.84 17.12
C ALA A 228 9.04 -15.09 18.43
N LEU A 229 8.32 -13.98 18.70
CA LEU A 229 8.48 -13.20 19.92
C LEU A 229 7.66 -13.74 21.11
N ILE A 230 6.44 -14.21 20.87
CA ILE A 230 5.50 -14.62 21.93
C ILE A 230 5.68 -16.10 22.31
N PHE A 231 6.05 -16.93 21.35
CA PHE A 231 6.13 -18.39 21.50
C PHE A 231 7.56 -18.91 21.31
N GLU A 232 8.56 -18.17 21.82
CA GLU A 232 9.96 -18.60 21.83
C GLU A 232 10.09 -20.04 22.37
N GLY A 233 10.73 -20.93 21.59
CA GLY A 233 10.95 -22.34 21.95
C GLY A 233 9.79 -23.31 21.65
N SER A 234 8.67 -22.83 21.09
CA SER A 234 7.61 -23.71 20.61
C SER A 234 7.94 -24.31 19.24
N ALA A 235 7.28 -25.42 18.89
CA ALA A 235 7.38 -26.03 17.56
C ALA A 235 7.09 -25.00 16.43
N PRO A 236 7.62 -25.17 15.21
CA PRO A 236 7.41 -24.22 14.11
C PRO A 236 5.94 -23.89 13.86
N LEU A 237 5.63 -22.64 13.47
CA LEU A 237 4.26 -22.21 13.13
C LEU A 237 3.52 -23.15 12.19
N LEU A 238 4.24 -23.70 11.21
CA LEU A 238 3.71 -24.62 10.21
C LEU A 238 3.11 -25.90 10.81
N GLU A 239 3.57 -26.32 12.00
CA GLU A 239 3.10 -27.54 12.64
C GLU A 239 1.81 -27.32 13.44
N SER A 240 1.46 -26.07 13.79
CA SER A 240 0.28 -25.74 14.60
C SER A 240 -0.70 -24.85 13.86
N ARG A 241 -1.56 -25.49 13.05
CA ARG A 241 -2.63 -24.81 12.28
C ARG A 241 -3.57 -24.01 13.16
N LYS A 242 -3.90 -24.49 14.37
CA LYS A 242 -4.77 -23.78 15.32
C LYS A 242 -4.14 -22.47 15.80
N ARG A 243 -2.84 -22.49 16.12
CA ARG A 243 -2.10 -21.28 16.54
C ARG A 243 -1.95 -20.30 15.37
N SER A 244 -1.62 -20.81 14.18
CA SER A 244 -1.53 -20.02 12.95
C SER A 244 -2.84 -19.28 12.64
N LEU A 245 -3.97 -20.00 12.68
CA LEU A 245 -5.31 -19.44 12.49
C LEU A 245 -5.69 -18.43 13.58
N GLY A 246 -5.43 -18.76 14.85
CA GLY A 246 -5.70 -17.89 15.98
C GLY A 246 -4.93 -16.57 15.89
N LEU A 247 -3.63 -16.64 15.59
CA LEU A 247 -2.80 -15.46 15.38
C LEU A 247 -3.28 -14.63 14.18
N THR A 248 -3.60 -15.26 13.05
CA THR A 248 -4.18 -14.54 11.91
C THR A 248 -5.46 -13.80 12.29
N ALA A 249 -6.40 -14.46 12.98
CA ALA A 249 -7.65 -13.83 13.38
C ALA A 249 -7.42 -12.65 14.33
N VAL A 250 -6.59 -12.82 15.36
CA VAL A 250 -6.29 -11.75 16.32
C VAL A 250 -5.61 -10.57 15.63
N LEU A 251 -4.61 -10.81 14.78
CA LEU A 251 -3.90 -9.76 14.07
C LEU A 251 -4.82 -9.00 13.11
N LEU A 252 -5.66 -9.68 12.33
CA LEU A 252 -6.63 -9.04 11.44
C LEU A 252 -7.61 -8.16 12.21
N VAL A 253 -8.11 -8.62 13.36
CA VAL A 253 -9.01 -7.84 14.22
C VAL A 253 -8.31 -6.58 14.74
N LEU A 254 -7.08 -6.70 15.23
CA LEU A 254 -6.30 -5.55 15.72
C LEU A 254 -6.01 -4.53 14.61
N ILE A 255 -5.64 -5.00 13.42
CA ILE A 255 -5.38 -4.15 12.25
C ILE A 255 -6.67 -3.46 11.78
N TYR A 256 -7.80 -4.17 11.79
CA TYR A 256 -9.12 -3.59 11.49
C TYR A 256 -9.46 -2.47 12.47
N PHE A 257 -9.36 -2.69 13.77
CA PHE A 257 -9.62 -1.63 14.74
C PHE A 257 -8.65 -0.45 14.57
N GLY A 258 -7.37 -0.72 14.33
CA GLY A 258 -6.38 0.32 14.03
C GLY A 258 -6.77 1.20 12.84
N SER A 259 -7.27 0.60 11.74
CA SER A 259 -7.66 1.34 10.54
C SER A 259 -8.96 2.15 10.70
N THR A 260 -9.83 1.77 11.63
CA THR A 260 -11.03 2.55 11.97
C THR A 260 -10.75 3.75 12.88
N MET A 261 -9.68 3.69 13.67
CA MET A 261 -9.30 4.76 14.62
C MET A 261 -8.44 5.85 13.96
N ILE A 262 -7.65 5.49 12.94
CA ILE A 262 -6.75 6.42 12.27
C ILE A 262 -7.47 7.11 11.10
N PRO A 263 -7.56 8.46 11.07
CA PRO A 263 -8.36 9.16 10.08
C PRO A 263 -7.75 9.11 8.68
N ASN A 264 -6.42 9.21 8.56
CA ASN A 264 -5.71 9.25 7.27
C ASN A 264 -4.34 8.57 7.33
N ILE A 265 -3.83 8.22 6.15
CA ILE A 265 -2.54 7.53 6.01
C ILE A 265 -1.35 8.39 6.44
N TRP A 266 -1.45 9.71 6.30
CA TRP A 266 -0.40 10.65 6.72
C TRP A 266 -0.13 10.55 8.24
N THR A 267 -1.19 10.36 9.03
CA THR A 267 -1.09 10.19 10.48
C THR A 267 -0.43 8.87 10.81
N ALA A 268 -0.76 7.78 10.12
CA ALA A 268 -0.11 6.49 10.34
C ALA A 268 1.39 6.56 10.03
N PHE A 269 1.77 7.14 8.89
CA PHE A 269 3.18 7.18 8.47
C PHE A 269 4.09 8.00 9.39
N LYS A 270 3.54 8.98 10.14
CA LYS A 270 4.29 9.72 11.16
C LYS A 270 4.84 8.81 12.28
N PHE A 271 4.20 7.67 12.53
CA PHE A 271 4.56 6.77 13.64
C PHE A 271 5.23 5.47 13.17
N THR A 272 5.10 5.09 11.90
CA THR A 272 5.56 3.77 11.41
C THR A 272 6.97 3.77 10.82
N GLY A 273 7.51 4.94 10.45
CA GLY A 273 8.83 5.08 9.81
C GLY A 273 9.98 5.39 10.75
#